data_AF-A0A517WSB7-F1
#
_entry.id   AF-A0A517WSB7-F1
#
_cell.length_a   1.000
_cell.length_b   1.000
_cell.length_c   1.000
_cell.angle_alpha   90.00
_cell.angle_beta   90.00
_cell.angle_gamma   90.00
#
_symmetry.space_group_name_H-M   'P 1'
#
loop_
_entity.id
_entity.type
_entity.pdbx_description
1 polymer ?
#
loop_
_entity_poly.entity_id
_entity_poly.type
_entity_poly.pdbx_seq_one_letter_code
_entity_poly.pdbx_strand_id
1 'polypeptide(L)'
;MTKLILASWLAVVFFSANAGLAANPEITNKKETAQPLYDAGVPETGFLTLKTENYTVPLDAASGWTIEKMFYRDHLFSLNNGHYGTVLKPQGGQWWGTGHKEGGREVVHRLTLIVDGQNVPITKTGETITGKRIQFIKESTIWKFKVRAKVILTNDFVEEQTEMEALENCKTDLLYYFMHCFPPSTTNWIAQLPDESFETGELSHSKKMAVSKNTSWVAQYDPENQLGLLCYTPKVIAGNRSASHIWDLDRYHKYYLRHNSGQSFEKGEKLDFTVIVKAVPNETGDWKETKKAASHLMKQFPVVK
;
A
#
# COMPACT_ATOMS: atom_id res chain seq x y z
N MET A 1 -28.00 61.24 -44.62
CA MET A 1 -29.09 61.45 -43.65
C MET A 1 -28.48 61.52 -42.26
N THR A 2 -28.93 62.51 -41.51
CA THR A 2 -28.24 63.21 -40.42
C THR A 2 -28.82 62.82 -39.05
N LYS A 3 -28.10 63.17 -37.98
CA LYS A 3 -28.41 63.19 -36.51
C LYS A 3 -27.70 62.07 -35.74
N LEU A 4 -26.70 62.28 -34.87
CA LEU A 4 -26.31 63.36 -33.94
C LEU A 4 -27.31 63.64 -32.80
N ILE A 5 -26.84 63.41 -31.56
CA ILE A 5 -27.11 63.99 -30.21
C ILE A 5 -26.54 62.94 -29.22
N LEU A 6 -25.48 63.09 -28.40
CA LEU A 6 -24.87 64.16 -27.58
C LEU A 6 -25.55 64.40 -26.21
N ALA A 7 -24.87 64.00 -25.12
CA ALA A 7 -24.83 64.56 -23.75
C ALA A 7 -24.23 63.47 -22.80
N SER A 8 -23.00 63.54 -22.26
CA SER A 8 -22.39 64.51 -21.30
C SER A 8 -23.18 64.52 -19.96
N TRP A 9 -22.65 64.44 -18.73
CA TRP A 9 -21.40 64.76 -18.04
C TRP A 9 -21.31 63.82 -16.78
N LEU A 10 -20.34 63.75 -15.86
CA LEU A 10 -19.52 64.77 -15.20
C LEU A 10 -18.46 64.03 -14.34
N ALA A 11 -17.23 64.56 -14.28
CA ALA A 11 -16.17 64.10 -13.39
C ALA A 11 -16.21 64.86 -12.06
N VAL A 12 -15.85 64.21 -10.96
CA VAL A 12 -15.31 64.89 -9.75
C VAL A 12 -14.20 64.02 -9.17
N VAL A 13 -13.01 64.62 -9.04
CA VAL A 13 -11.86 64.12 -8.27
C VAL A 13 -11.92 64.74 -6.88
N PHE A 14 -11.59 63.97 -5.84
CA PHE A 14 -11.02 64.52 -4.60
C PHE A 14 -9.87 63.64 -4.12
N PHE A 15 -8.72 64.29 -3.93
CA PHE A 15 -7.61 63.80 -3.11
C PHE A 15 -7.93 64.09 -1.64
N SER A 16 -7.61 63.15 -0.75
CA SER A 16 -7.12 63.49 0.59
C SER A 16 -6.16 62.41 1.09
N ALA A 17 -4.99 62.86 1.51
CA ALA A 17 -4.03 62.07 2.27
C ALA A 17 -4.41 62.15 3.76
N ASN A 18 -4.29 61.05 4.49
CA ASN A 18 -3.96 61.11 5.91
C ASN A 18 -3.24 59.84 6.37
N ALA A 19 -2.11 60.06 7.04
CA ALA A 19 -1.30 59.05 7.69
C ALA A 19 -1.99 58.57 8.97
N GLY A 20 -1.95 57.27 9.21
CA GLY A 20 -2.30 56.66 10.49
C GLY A 20 -1.39 55.47 10.74
N LEU A 21 -0.42 55.64 11.63
CA LEU A 21 0.30 54.53 12.25
C LEU A 21 -0.70 53.63 12.97
N ALA A 22 -0.79 52.37 12.55
CA ALA A 22 -1.27 51.30 13.41
C ALA A 22 -0.17 50.22 13.40
N ALA A 23 0.45 50.02 14.55
CA ALA A 23 1.34 48.91 14.78
C ALA A 23 0.58 47.61 14.49
N ASN A 24 1.10 46.84 13.53
CA ASN A 24 0.62 45.48 13.28
C ASN A 24 0.88 44.67 14.55
N PRO A 25 -0.12 43.99 15.15
CA PRO A 25 0.12 43.12 16.28
C PRO A 25 1.08 42.02 15.83
N GLU A 26 2.10 41.78 16.64
CA GLU A 26 3.01 40.65 16.46
C GLU A 26 2.17 39.38 16.31
N ILE A 27 2.19 38.82 15.09
CA ILE A 27 1.73 37.47 14.83
C ILE A 27 2.70 36.58 15.58
N THR A 28 2.34 36.22 16.81
CA THR A 28 3.00 35.18 17.59
C THR A 28 2.81 33.88 16.82
N ASN A 29 3.79 33.55 16.00
CA ASN A 29 3.94 32.29 15.30
C ASN A 29 4.28 31.20 16.34
N LYS A 30 3.34 30.90 17.25
CA LYS A 30 3.33 29.62 17.94
C LYS A 30 2.89 28.60 16.91
N LYS A 31 3.86 28.02 16.19
CA LYS A 31 3.72 26.64 15.73
C LYS A 31 3.45 25.82 16.98
N GLU A 32 2.18 25.58 17.30
CA GLU A 32 1.81 24.41 18.08
C GLU A 32 2.39 23.24 17.31
N THR A 33 3.55 22.76 17.75
CA THR A 33 4.08 21.49 17.27
C THR A 33 3.08 20.46 17.74
N ALA A 34 2.20 20.05 16.81
CA ALA A 34 1.26 18.96 17.03
C ALA A 34 2.02 17.81 17.69
N GLN A 35 1.42 17.23 18.73
CA GLN A 35 2.05 16.10 19.40
C GLN A 35 2.32 14.99 18.38
N PRO A 36 3.50 14.35 18.45
CA PRO A 36 3.81 13.24 17.57
C PRO A 36 2.77 12.14 17.78
N LEU A 37 2.25 11.63 16.67
CA LEU A 37 1.36 10.48 16.63
C LEU A 37 2.10 9.19 16.99
N TYR A 38 3.34 9.03 16.53
CA TYR A 38 4.12 7.81 16.75
C TYR A 38 4.89 7.86 18.06
N ASP A 39 5.23 6.67 18.58
CA ASP A 39 5.98 6.58 19.81
C ASP A 39 7.40 7.16 19.65
N ALA A 40 8.00 7.56 20.77
CA ALA A 40 9.30 8.19 20.79
C ALA A 40 10.36 7.37 20.02
N GLY A 41 11.05 8.03 19.08
CA GLY A 41 12.08 7.40 18.26
C GLY A 41 11.60 6.84 16.92
N VAL A 42 10.30 6.89 16.62
CA VAL A 42 9.76 6.50 15.31
C VAL A 42 9.49 7.74 14.45
N PRO A 43 10.15 7.92 13.28
CA PRO A 43 9.88 9.06 12.42
C PRO A 43 8.50 8.99 11.76
N GLU A 44 7.83 10.14 11.60
CA GLU A 44 6.51 10.26 10.97
C GLU A 44 6.55 10.71 9.51
N THR A 45 7.70 11.13 9.01
CA THR A 45 7.87 11.64 7.65
C THR A 45 9.17 11.14 7.02
N GLY A 46 9.16 11.05 5.69
CA GLY A 46 10.28 10.58 4.89
C GLY A 46 10.22 9.08 4.61
N PHE A 47 11.29 8.59 3.98
CA PHE A 47 11.34 7.23 3.43
C PHE A 47 12.46 6.41 4.05
N LEU A 48 12.31 5.09 4.04
CA LEU A 48 13.43 4.15 4.18
C LEU A 48 13.40 3.23 2.96
N THR A 49 14.47 3.22 2.18
CA THR A 49 14.55 2.37 0.98
C THR A 49 15.29 1.09 1.30
N LEU A 50 14.62 -0.05 1.15
CA LEU A 50 15.27 -1.37 1.21
C LEU A 50 15.75 -1.76 -0.18
N LYS A 51 16.99 -2.20 -0.32
CA LYS A 51 17.58 -2.57 -1.61
C LYS A 51 18.33 -3.90 -1.54
N THR A 52 18.03 -4.78 -2.47
CA THR A 52 18.82 -5.99 -2.74
C THR A 52 19.43 -5.89 -4.14
N GLU A 53 20.03 -6.97 -4.64
CA GLU A 53 20.58 -6.99 -6.01
C GLU A 53 19.49 -6.70 -7.04
N ASN A 54 18.31 -7.32 -6.87
CA ASN A 54 17.23 -7.23 -7.85
C ASN A 54 16.10 -6.28 -7.43
N TYR A 55 15.89 -6.01 -6.14
CA TYR A 55 14.73 -5.25 -5.70
C TYR A 55 15.11 -3.91 -5.06
N THR A 56 14.27 -2.90 -5.29
CA THR A 56 14.27 -1.64 -4.52
C THR A 56 12.86 -1.34 -4.03
N VAL A 57 12.70 -1.17 -2.73
CA VAL A 57 11.41 -1.04 -2.03
C VAL A 57 11.47 0.13 -1.05
N PRO A 58 11.04 1.35 -1.47
CA PRO A 58 10.81 2.46 -0.55
C PRO A 58 9.62 2.18 0.38
N LEU A 59 9.81 2.47 1.66
CA LEU A 59 8.80 2.46 2.71
C LEU A 59 8.51 3.90 3.16
N ASP A 60 7.25 4.30 3.20
CA ASP A 60 6.83 5.68 3.54
C ASP A 60 6.35 5.79 4.99
N ALA A 61 7.02 6.65 5.78
CA ALA A 61 6.64 6.93 7.16
C ALA A 61 5.25 7.56 7.27
N ALA A 62 4.86 8.43 6.33
CA ALA A 62 3.56 9.13 6.40
C ALA A 62 2.37 8.17 6.20
N SER A 63 2.63 7.04 5.52
CA SER A 63 1.72 5.93 5.29
C SER A 63 1.90 4.78 6.27
N GLY A 64 2.43 5.05 7.47
CA GLY A 64 2.61 4.03 8.52
C GLY A 64 3.71 3.02 8.18
N TRP A 65 4.78 3.47 7.52
CA TRP A 65 5.93 2.65 7.13
C TRP A 65 5.55 1.44 6.27
N THR A 66 4.70 1.67 5.27
CA THR A 66 4.27 0.65 4.30
C THR A 66 4.95 0.86 2.96
N ILE A 67 4.93 -0.18 2.11
CA ILE A 67 5.51 -0.12 0.76
C ILE A 67 4.85 1.02 -0.03
N GLU A 68 5.68 1.90 -0.59
CA GLU A 68 5.24 2.99 -1.47
C GLU A 68 5.11 2.46 -2.91
N LYS A 69 6.12 1.72 -3.37
CA LYS A 69 6.25 1.16 -4.71
C LYS A 69 7.35 0.10 -4.73
N MET A 70 7.47 -0.66 -5.80
CA MET A 70 8.52 -1.69 -5.94
C MET A 70 9.15 -1.67 -7.33
N PHE A 71 10.48 -1.83 -7.34
CA PHE A 71 11.27 -1.99 -8.56
C PHE A 71 11.91 -3.37 -8.60
N TYR A 72 12.02 -3.94 -9.80
CA TYR A 72 12.80 -5.13 -10.11
C TYR A 72 13.80 -4.78 -11.21
N ARG A 73 15.10 -4.81 -10.91
CA ARG A 73 16.19 -4.42 -11.83
C ARG A 73 15.91 -3.07 -12.52
N ASP A 74 15.58 -2.08 -11.70
CA ASP A 74 15.20 -0.71 -12.10
C ASP A 74 13.86 -0.57 -12.87
N HIS A 75 13.17 -1.66 -13.19
CA HIS A 75 11.81 -1.64 -13.75
C HIS A 75 10.78 -1.47 -12.63
N LEU A 76 9.95 -0.43 -12.73
CA LEU A 76 8.84 -0.21 -11.80
C LEU A 76 7.73 -1.24 -12.08
N PHE A 77 7.56 -2.21 -11.17
CA PHE A 77 6.53 -3.25 -11.34
C PHE A 77 5.38 -3.14 -10.34
N SER A 78 5.42 -2.18 -9.41
CA SER A 78 4.32 -1.88 -8.50
C SER A 78 4.27 -0.39 -8.17
N LEU A 79 3.14 0.27 -8.44
CA LEU A 79 2.96 1.73 -8.47
C LEU A 79 2.48 2.33 -7.15
N ASN A 80 2.75 3.61 -6.89
CA ASN A 80 2.33 4.30 -5.66
C ASN A 80 0.90 4.86 -5.68
N ASN A 81 0.03 4.33 -6.53
CA ASN A 81 -1.36 4.78 -6.68
C ASN A 81 -2.32 4.19 -5.63
N GLY A 82 -1.80 3.57 -4.59
CA GLY A 82 -2.57 2.92 -3.54
C GLY A 82 -1.75 2.63 -2.29
N HIS A 83 -2.46 2.15 -1.29
CA HIS A 83 -1.94 1.77 0.01
C HIS A 83 -1.63 0.27 0.01
N TYR A 84 -0.43 -0.15 0.42
CA TYR A 84 0.06 -1.52 0.27
C TYR A 84 -0.15 -2.45 1.48
N GLY A 85 -0.23 -1.87 2.68
CA GLY A 85 -0.44 -2.61 3.92
C GLY A 85 -1.90 -2.84 4.27
N THR A 86 -2.11 -3.27 5.52
CA THR A 86 -3.42 -3.61 6.05
C THR A 86 -4.29 -2.37 6.23
N VAL A 87 -5.56 -2.49 5.82
CA VAL A 87 -6.61 -1.48 6.03
C VAL A 87 -7.88 -2.14 6.51
N LEU A 88 -8.65 -1.42 7.33
CA LEU A 88 -9.93 -1.89 7.81
C LEU A 88 -10.95 -0.76 7.90
N LYS A 89 -12.22 -1.15 7.87
CA LYS A 89 -13.35 -0.27 8.13
C LYS A 89 -14.15 -0.84 9.31
N PRO A 90 -14.18 -0.17 10.48
CA PRO A 90 -15.07 -0.55 11.57
C PRO A 90 -16.53 -0.57 11.10
N GLN A 91 -17.38 -1.36 11.74
CA GLN A 91 -18.80 -1.40 11.38
C GLN A 91 -19.43 0.00 11.44
N GLY A 92 -19.92 0.50 10.30
CA GLY A 92 -20.49 1.85 10.19
C GLY A 92 -19.49 3.01 10.35
N GLY A 93 -18.19 2.72 10.41
CA GLY A 93 -17.11 3.69 10.58
C GLY A 93 -16.45 4.12 9.28
N GLN A 94 -15.29 4.78 9.39
CA GLN A 94 -14.43 5.19 8.28
C GLN A 94 -13.20 4.29 8.14
N TRP A 95 -12.42 4.47 7.07
CA TRP A 95 -11.20 3.69 6.83
C TRP A 95 -10.07 4.01 7.82
N TRP A 96 -9.32 2.97 8.17
CA TRP A 96 -8.12 3.00 9.01
C TRP A 96 -7.00 2.18 8.37
N GLY A 97 -5.75 2.54 8.70
CA GLY A 97 -4.55 1.80 8.31
C GLY A 97 -3.90 2.34 7.04
N THR A 98 -2.60 2.09 6.88
CA THR A 98 -1.84 2.29 5.64
C THR A 98 -2.22 3.58 4.88
N GLY A 99 -1.86 4.75 5.42
CA GLY A 99 -2.10 6.03 4.77
C GLY A 99 -3.54 6.60 4.85
N HIS A 100 -4.56 5.78 5.13
CA HIS A 100 -5.90 6.28 5.47
C HIS A 100 -5.88 7.06 6.78
N LYS A 101 -6.65 8.15 6.83
CA LYS A 101 -6.73 9.11 7.95
C LYS A 101 -8.16 9.46 8.34
N GLU A 102 -9.15 8.94 7.61
CA GLU A 102 -10.56 9.32 7.68
C GLU A 102 -11.20 8.91 9.01
N GLY A 103 -10.90 7.71 9.50
CA GLY A 103 -11.35 7.24 10.82
C GLY A 103 -10.37 7.55 11.94
N GLY A 104 -9.11 7.77 11.58
CA GLY A 104 -7.97 7.93 12.46
C GLY A 104 -6.71 7.41 11.76
N ARG A 105 -5.54 7.63 12.36
CA ARG A 105 -4.26 7.18 11.81
C ARG A 105 -3.80 5.91 12.53
N GLU A 106 -3.15 5.02 11.79
CA GLU A 106 -2.33 3.95 12.39
C GLU A 106 -1.26 4.58 13.28
N VAL A 107 -1.04 4.04 14.48
CA VAL A 107 0.01 4.49 15.41
C VAL A 107 1.16 3.50 15.38
N VAL A 108 2.35 3.93 14.96
CA VAL A 108 3.53 3.07 14.92
C VAL A 108 4.31 3.19 16.23
N HIS A 109 4.53 2.05 16.88
CA HIS A 109 5.18 1.96 18.19
C HIS A 109 6.67 1.65 18.07
N ARG A 110 7.03 0.78 17.11
CA ARG A 110 8.40 0.31 16.98
C ARG A 110 8.70 -0.13 15.55
N LEU A 111 9.92 0.20 15.12
CA LEU A 111 10.53 -0.34 13.91
C LEU A 111 11.74 -1.18 14.28
N THR A 112 11.95 -2.28 13.56
CA THR A 112 13.14 -3.11 13.69
C THR A 112 13.64 -3.47 12.30
N LEU A 113 14.93 -3.27 12.08
CA LEU A 113 15.59 -3.55 10.82
C LEU A 113 16.70 -4.56 11.06
N ILE A 114 16.67 -5.65 10.29
CA ILE A 114 17.67 -6.72 10.32
C ILE A 114 18.22 -6.87 8.92
N VAL A 115 19.52 -6.68 8.75
CA VAL A 115 20.22 -6.79 7.46
C VAL A 115 21.22 -7.93 7.56
N ASP A 116 21.06 -8.94 6.70
CA ASP A 116 21.94 -10.10 6.64
C ASP A 116 22.19 -10.77 8.02
N GLY A 117 21.14 -10.78 8.84
CA GLY A 117 21.13 -11.37 10.19
C GLY A 117 21.57 -10.42 11.32
N GLN A 118 21.95 -9.18 11.04
CA GLN A 118 22.39 -8.21 12.04
C GLN A 118 21.35 -7.10 12.24
N ASN A 119 21.11 -6.70 13.49
CA ASN A 119 20.27 -5.55 13.80
C ASN A 119 20.96 -4.26 13.32
N VAL A 120 20.25 -3.46 12.54
CA VAL A 120 20.72 -2.16 12.04
C VAL A 120 19.78 -1.08 12.59
N PRO A 121 20.29 -0.04 13.28
CA PRO A 121 19.45 1.04 13.76
C PRO A 121 18.93 1.90 12.59
N ILE A 122 17.65 2.28 12.65
CA ILE A 122 17.08 3.29 11.75
C ILE A 122 17.34 4.64 12.40
N THR A 123 18.34 5.37 11.89
CA THR A 123 18.82 6.61 12.55
C THR A 123 18.22 7.87 11.95
N LYS A 124 17.76 7.81 10.70
CA LYS A 124 17.17 8.93 9.96
C LYS A 124 16.32 8.41 8.81
N THR A 125 15.45 9.28 8.28
CA THR A 125 14.74 9.00 7.03
C THR A 125 15.55 9.52 5.82
N GLY A 126 15.21 9.04 4.63
CA GLY A 126 15.91 9.30 3.37
C GLY A 126 17.11 8.38 3.10
N GLU A 127 17.31 7.33 3.90
CA GLU A 127 18.42 6.39 3.72
C GLU A 127 18.05 5.18 2.86
N THR A 128 19.05 4.61 2.18
CA THR A 128 18.94 3.33 1.46
C THR A 128 19.75 2.27 2.19
N ILE A 129 19.07 1.21 2.60
CA ILE A 129 19.64 0.05 3.28
C ILE A 129 19.83 -1.05 2.25
N THR A 130 21.06 -1.52 2.11
CA THR A 130 21.41 -2.57 1.14
C THR A 130 21.82 -3.86 1.86
N GLY A 131 21.39 -5.01 1.34
CA GLY A 131 21.75 -6.34 1.85
C GLY A 131 21.28 -7.44 0.92
N LYS A 132 21.57 -8.71 1.26
CA LYS A 132 21.06 -9.87 0.51
C LYS A 132 19.70 -10.33 1.04
N ARG A 133 19.51 -10.21 2.35
CA ARG A 133 18.24 -10.44 3.06
C ARG A 133 18.01 -9.32 4.05
N ILE A 134 16.98 -8.52 3.82
CA ILE A 134 16.59 -7.42 4.70
C ILE A 134 15.23 -7.76 5.30
N GLN A 135 15.09 -7.64 6.60
CA GLN A 135 13.81 -7.77 7.30
C GLN A 135 13.48 -6.44 7.95
N PHE A 136 12.40 -5.82 7.50
CA PHE A 136 11.80 -4.67 8.15
C PHE A 136 10.56 -5.14 8.91
N ILE A 137 10.49 -4.76 10.18
CA ILE A 137 9.45 -5.17 11.10
C ILE A 137 8.85 -3.90 11.70
N LYS A 138 7.53 -3.80 11.63
CA LYS A 138 6.74 -2.73 12.21
C LYS A 138 5.79 -3.30 13.26
N GLU A 139 5.75 -2.67 14.43
CA GLU A 139 4.70 -2.88 15.42
C GLU A 139 3.90 -1.61 15.56
N SER A 140 2.58 -1.75 15.47
CA SER A 140 1.65 -0.63 15.41
C SER A 140 0.30 -1.00 16.00
N THR A 141 -0.56 0.00 16.13
CA THR A 141 -1.98 -0.17 16.41
C THR A 141 -2.78 0.44 15.28
N ILE A 142 -3.68 -0.37 14.69
CA ILE A 142 -4.69 0.09 13.74
C ILE A 142 -6.05 -0.06 14.42
N TRP A 143 -6.64 1.07 14.82
CA TRP A 143 -7.90 1.10 15.57
C TRP A 143 -7.81 0.23 16.83
N LYS A 144 -8.54 -0.89 16.88
CA LYS A 144 -8.62 -1.83 18.01
C LYS A 144 -7.75 -3.07 17.83
N PHE A 145 -6.83 -3.05 16.88
CA PHE A 145 -5.93 -4.16 16.60
C PHE A 145 -4.50 -3.76 16.88
N LYS A 146 -3.81 -4.55 17.70
CA LYS A 146 -2.35 -4.58 17.69
C LYS A 146 -1.92 -5.28 16.41
N VAL A 147 -0.96 -4.70 15.71
CA VAL A 147 -0.47 -5.19 14.42
C VAL A 147 1.04 -5.36 14.47
N ARG A 148 1.50 -6.48 13.95
CA ARG A 148 2.90 -6.73 13.65
C ARG A 148 3.01 -7.05 12.16
N ALA A 149 3.57 -6.12 11.40
CA ALA A 149 3.80 -6.26 9.98
C ALA A 149 5.29 -6.48 9.69
N LYS A 150 5.60 -7.40 8.78
CA LYS A 150 6.96 -7.73 8.37
C LYS A 150 7.07 -7.66 6.87
N VAL A 151 8.12 -7.00 6.38
CA VAL A 151 8.54 -7.03 4.99
C VAL A 151 9.92 -7.66 4.95
N ILE A 152 10.05 -8.79 4.25
CA ILE A 152 11.32 -9.46 4.00
C ILE A 152 11.67 -9.29 2.53
N LEU A 153 12.78 -8.60 2.28
CA LEU A 153 13.33 -8.42 0.96
C LEU A 153 14.50 -9.36 0.75
N THR A 154 14.49 -10.13 -0.33
CA THR A 154 15.62 -10.94 -0.78
C THR A 154 16.01 -10.55 -2.22
N ASN A 155 17.01 -11.22 -2.78
CA ASN A 155 17.27 -11.12 -4.22
C ASN A 155 16.15 -11.73 -5.07
N ASP A 156 15.29 -12.59 -4.49
CA ASP A 156 14.35 -13.42 -5.25
C ASP A 156 12.90 -12.99 -5.13
N PHE A 157 12.49 -12.40 -4.00
CA PHE A 157 11.10 -12.05 -3.71
C PHE A 157 10.99 -10.99 -2.62
N VAL A 158 9.80 -10.42 -2.50
CA VAL A 158 9.31 -9.64 -1.37
C VAL A 158 8.28 -10.48 -0.62
N GLU A 159 8.50 -10.76 0.65
CA GLU A 159 7.54 -11.46 1.52
C GLU A 159 6.95 -10.43 2.48
N GLU A 160 5.62 -10.36 2.52
CA GLU A 160 4.86 -9.52 3.44
C GLU A 160 4.05 -10.42 4.37
N GLN A 161 4.20 -10.21 5.67
CA GLN A 161 3.44 -10.90 6.71
C GLN A 161 2.75 -9.88 7.60
N THR A 162 1.49 -10.12 7.93
CA THR A 162 0.74 -9.33 8.90
C THR A 162 0.14 -10.25 9.95
N GLU A 163 0.54 -10.03 11.19
CA GLU A 163 -0.10 -10.58 12.39
C GLU A 163 -0.94 -9.49 13.05
N MET A 164 -2.17 -9.81 13.44
CA MET A 164 -3.06 -8.90 14.18
C MET A 164 -3.63 -9.60 15.41
N GLU A 165 -3.87 -8.82 16.47
CA GLU A 165 -4.58 -9.25 17.68
C GLU A 165 -5.64 -8.21 18.04
N ALA A 166 -6.89 -8.63 18.15
CA ALA A 166 -7.97 -7.76 18.62
C ALA A 166 -7.76 -7.42 20.10
N LEU A 167 -7.60 -6.14 20.43
CA LEU A 167 -7.38 -5.67 21.80
C LEU A 167 -8.65 -5.65 22.65
N GLU A 168 -9.79 -5.68 21.98
CA GLU A 168 -11.13 -5.70 22.56
C GLU A 168 -12.13 -6.31 21.56
N ASN A 169 -13.33 -6.64 22.04
CA ASN A 169 -14.41 -7.11 21.18
C ASN A 169 -14.77 -6.02 20.17
N CYS A 170 -14.79 -6.36 18.89
CA CYS A 170 -15.04 -5.37 17.84
C CYS A 170 -15.70 -5.98 16.61
N LYS A 171 -16.13 -5.13 15.68
CA LYS A 171 -16.73 -5.56 14.41
C LYS A 171 -16.26 -4.68 13.27
N THR A 172 -15.99 -5.30 12.14
CA THR A 172 -15.53 -4.65 10.91
C THR A 172 -16.51 -4.90 9.77
N ASP A 173 -16.69 -3.90 8.90
CA ASP A 173 -17.37 -4.06 7.61
C ASP A 173 -16.43 -4.67 6.56
N LEU A 174 -15.15 -4.29 6.59
CA LEU A 174 -14.12 -4.73 5.65
C LEU A 174 -12.76 -4.79 6.36
N LEU A 175 -11.95 -5.78 5.97
CA LEU A 175 -10.55 -5.93 6.35
C LEU A 175 -9.78 -6.48 5.14
N TYR A 176 -8.73 -5.77 4.74
CA TYR A 176 -7.79 -6.17 3.67
C TYR A 176 -6.39 -6.32 4.26
N TYR A 177 -5.69 -7.40 3.92
CA TYR A 177 -4.31 -7.60 4.40
C TYR A 177 -3.29 -6.87 3.54
N PHE A 178 -3.33 -7.12 2.23
CA PHE A 178 -2.31 -6.72 1.27
C PHE A 178 -2.95 -6.20 -0.01
N MET A 179 -2.27 -5.26 -0.65
CA MET A 179 -2.72 -4.59 -1.86
C MET A 179 -1.52 -4.24 -2.73
N HIS A 180 -1.58 -4.55 -4.03
CA HIS A 180 -0.51 -4.25 -4.98
C HIS A 180 -1.11 -3.62 -6.23
N CYS A 181 -0.66 -2.41 -6.54
CA CYS A 181 -1.08 -1.68 -7.74
C CYS A 181 -0.10 -1.99 -8.87
N PHE A 182 -0.40 -2.97 -9.71
CA PHE A 182 0.46 -3.32 -10.84
C PHE A 182 0.25 -2.38 -12.03
N PRO A 183 1.29 -2.15 -12.86
CA PRO A 183 1.22 -1.24 -13.99
C PRO A 183 0.05 -1.51 -14.93
N PRO A 184 -0.55 -0.46 -15.53
CA PRO A 184 -1.60 -0.63 -16.53
C PRO A 184 -1.07 -1.26 -17.82
N SER A 185 0.24 -1.38 -18.01
CA SER A 185 0.85 -2.12 -19.12
C SER A 185 0.53 -3.62 -19.06
N THR A 186 0.11 -4.15 -17.91
CA THR A 186 -0.21 -5.58 -17.79
C THR A 186 -1.45 -5.97 -18.58
N THR A 187 -1.38 -7.04 -19.39
CA THR A 187 -2.42 -7.36 -20.39
C THR A 187 -3.25 -8.59 -20.07
N ASN A 188 -2.70 -9.52 -19.30
CA ASN A 188 -3.33 -10.80 -19.01
C ASN A 188 -3.09 -11.19 -17.55
N TRP A 189 -3.94 -12.07 -17.05
CA TRP A 189 -3.78 -12.67 -15.74
C TRP A 189 -3.94 -14.19 -15.80
N ILE A 190 -3.33 -14.84 -14.81
CA ILE A 190 -3.52 -16.26 -14.51
C ILE A 190 -3.73 -16.41 -13.00
N ALA A 191 -4.57 -17.35 -12.60
CA ALA A 191 -4.78 -17.74 -11.21
C ALA A 191 -4.74 -19.26 -11.10
N GLN A 192 -4.05 -19.77 -10.08
CA GLN A 192 -4.24 -21.14 -9.63
C GLN A 192 -5.25 -21.15 -8.49
N LEU A 193 -6.29 -21.97 -8.62
CA LEU A 193 -7.31 -22.16 -7.61
C LEU A 193 -6.85 -23.19 -6.55
N PRO A 194 -7.53 -23.27 -5.39
CA PRO A 194 -7.20 -24.26 -4.35
C PRO A 194 -7.31 -25.73 -4.78
N ASP A 195 -8.08 -26.02 -5.83
CA ASP A 195 -8.20 -27.35 -6.45
C ASP A 195 -7.14 -27.61 -7.54
N GLU A 196 -6.09 -26.77 -7.58
CA GLU A 196 -4.97 -26.78 -8.52
C GLU A 196 -5.33 -26.44 -9.97
N SER A 197 -6.61 -26.22 -10.28
CA SER A 197 -7.04 -25.77 -11.59
C SER A 197 -6.56 -24.35 -11.90
N PHE A 198 -6.46 -24.05 -13.19
CA PHE A 198 -6.02 -22.73 -13.67
C PHE A 198 -7.18 -21.99 -14.32
N GLU A 199 -7.25 -20.70 -14.05
CA GLU A 199 -8.04 -19.75 -14.81
C GLU A 199 -7.14 -18.66 -15.37
N THR A 200 -7.51 -18.13 -16.55
CA THR A 200 -6.80 -17.04 -17.21
C THR A 200 -7.78 -16.04 -17.80
N GLY A 201 -7.34 -14.81 -18.00
CA GLY A 201 -8.12 -13.81 -18.71
C GLY A 201 -7.29 -12.61 -19.15
N GLU A 202 -7.99 -11.65 -19.76
CA GLU A 202 -7.42 -10.38 -20.23
C GLU A 202 -7.70 -9.25 -19.23
N LEU A 203 -6.83 -8.25 -19.24
CA LEU A 203 -6.98 -6.97 -18.55
C LEU A 203 -7.16 -5.91 -19.63
N SER A 204 -8.29 -5.21 -19.59
CA SER A 204 -8.74 -4.32 -20.68
C SER A 204 -9.24 -2.99 -20.16
N HIS A 205 -8.86 -2.64 -18.92
CA HIS A 205 -9.30 -1.42 -18.25
C HIS A 205 -10.83 -1.36 -18.08
N SER A 206 -11.46 -2.50 -17.84
CA SER A 206 -12.91 -2.65 -17.81
C SER A 206 -13.60 -2.02 -16.60
N LYS A 207 -12.83 -1.61 -15.58
CA LYS A 207 -13.26 -1.15 -14.25
C LYS A 207 -13.98 -2.23 -13.43
N LYS A 208 -13.94 -3.48 -13.88
CA LYS A 208 -14.58 -4.63 -13.24
C LYS A 208 -13.57 -5.49 -12.48
N MET A 209 -14.09 -6.38 -11.64
CA MET A 209 -13.27 -7.42 -11.01
C MET A 209 -12.97 -8.49 -12.05
N ALA A 210 -11.71 -8.60 -12.47
CA ALA A 210 -11.24 -9.69 -13.32
C ALA A 210 -11.11 -11.00 -12.52
N VAL A 211 -10.72 -10.89 -11.24
CA VAL A 211 -10.69 -11.99 -10.27
C VAL A 211 -11.43 -11.57 -9.00
N SER A 212 -12.22 -12.48 -8.44
CA SER A 212 -12.95 -12.28 -7.17
C SER A 212 -13.28 -13.65 -6.55
N LYS A 213 -12.24 -14.42 -6.20
CA LYS A 213 -12.37 -15.79 -5.68
C LYS A 213 -11.14 -16.18 -4.85
N ASN A 214 -11.21 -17.32 -4.18
CA ASN A 214 -10.05 -17.87 -3.49
C ASN A 214 -9.04 -18.38 -4.52
N THR A 215 -7.76 -18.11 -4.27
CA THR A 215 -6.65 -18.52 -5.15
C THR A 215 -5.49 -18.99 -4.27
N SER A 216 -4.70 -19.93 -4.76
CA SER A 216 -3.40 -20.27 -4.15
C SER A 216 -2.35 -19.24 -4.57
N TRP A 217 -2.36 -18.83 -5.84
CA TRP A 217 -1.59 -17.69 -6.34
C TRP A 217 -2.28 -17.06 -7.55
N VAL A 218 -1.92 -15.81 -7.82
CA VAL A 218 -2.30 -15.08 -9.04
C VAL A 218 -1.08 -14.42 -9.65
N ALA A 219 -1.09 -14.20 -10.95
CA ALA A 219 -0.09 -13.37 -11.61
C ALA A 219 -0.71 -12.50 -12.71
N GLN A 220 -0.06 -11.38 -13.01
CA GLN A 220 -0.35 -10.52 -14.15
C GLN A 220 0.88 -10.44 -15.05
N TYR A 221 0.70 -10.37 -16.37
CA TYR A 221 1.80 -10.32 -17.33
C TYR A 221 2.01 -8.90 -17.81
N ASP A 222 3.23 -8.39 -17.64
CA ASP A 222 3.70 -7.12 -18.15
C ASP A 222 4.56 -7.33 -19.42
N PRO A 223 4.00 -7.16 -20.62
CA PRO A 223 4.74 -7.35 -21.88
C PRO A 223 5.81 -6.30 -22.11
N GLU A 224 5.69 -5.10 -21.54
CA GLU A 224 6.67 -4.02 -21.74
C GLU A 224 8.04 -4.41 -21.16
N ASN A 225 8.03 -5.06 -20.00
CA ASN A 225 9.24 -5.48 -19.29
C ASN A 225 9.48 -7.00 -19.32
N GLN A 226 8.61 -7.77 -20.01
CA GLN A 226 8.64 -9.23 -20.05
C GLN A 226 8.64 -9.87 -18.64
N LEU A 227 7.75 -9.38 -17.78
CA LEU A 227 7.65 -9.80 -16.38
C LEU A 227 6.30 -10.48 -16.09
N GLY A 228 6.36 -11.61 -15.38
CA GLY A 228 5.22 -12.13 -14.62
C GLY A 228 5.20 -11.52 -13.21
N LEU A 229 4.12 -10.87 -12.82
CA LEU A 229 3.95 -10.22 -11.52
C LEU A 229 3.15 -11.15 -10.61
N LEU A 230 3.87 -12.03 -9.91
CA LEU A 230 3.30 -13.15 -9.16
C LEU A 230 3.04 -12.77 -7.69
N CYS A 231 1.82 -13.04 -7.22
CA CYS A 231 1.44 -13.01 -5.81
C CYS A 231 1.05 -14.43 -5.36
N TYR A 232 1.81 -15.00 -4.43
CA TYR A 232 1.53 -16.31 -3.83
C TYR A 232 1.11 -16.15 -2.36
N THR A 233 0.08 -16.87 -1.93
CA THR A 233 -0.36 -16.90 -0.53
C THR A 233 -0.28 -18.33 0.01
N PRO A 234 0.66 -18.65 0.93
CA PRO A 234 0.80 -20.01 1.47
C PRO A 234 -0.44 -20.51 2.18
N LYS A 235 -1.21 -19.62 2.79
CA LYS A 235 -2.54 -19.91 3.34
C LYS A 235 -3.57 -19.38 2.34
N VAL A 236 -4.51 -20.21 1.90
CA VAL A 236 -5.66 -19.72 1.11
C VAL A 236 -6.54 -18.88 2.01
N ILE A 237 -6.97 -17.71 1.54
CA ILE A 237 -7.75 -16.84 2.40
C ILE A 237 -9.13 -17.43 2.71
N ALA A 238 -9.48 -17.36 3.98
CA ALA A 238 -10.75 -17.83 4.53
C ALA A 238 -11.34 -16.74 5.43
N GLY A 239 -12.66 -16.73 5.53
CA GLY A 239 -13.42 -15.72 6.26
C GLY A 239 -14.75 -15.43 5.58
N ASN A 240 -15.56 -14.57 6.19
CA ASN A 240 -16.86 -14.22 5.62
C ASN A 240 -16.69 -13.43 4.31
N ARG A 241 -17.01 -14.06 3.18
CA ARG A 241 -16.79 -13.52 1.83
C ARG A 241 -15.34 -13.10 1.61
N SER A 242 -14.38 -13.83 2.17
CA SER A 242 -12.97 -13.66 1.84
C SER A 242 -12.71 -13.96 0.36
N ALA A 243 -11.77 -13.26 -0.26
CA ALA A 243 -11.33 -13.55 -1.62
C ALA A 243 -10.03 -12.82 -1.98
N SER A 244 -9.30 -13.39 -2.94
CA SER A 244 -8.32 -12.67 -3.75
C SER A 244 -9.03 -11.93 -4.87
N HIS A 245 -8.55 -10.72 -5.18
CA HIS A 245 -9.14 -9.88 -6.20
C HIS A 245 -8.10 -9.35 -7.17
N ILE A 246 -8.50 -9.21 -8.44
CA ILE A 246 -7.84 -8.34 -9.42
C ILE A 246 -8.88 -7.34 -9.90
N TRP A 247 -8.66 -6.06 -9.63
CA TRP A 247 -9.50 -4.97 -10.13
C TRP A 247 -8.83 -4.31 -11.33
N ASP A 248 -9.48 -4.44 -12.49
CA ASP A 248 -9.00 -4.01 -13.79
C ASP A 248 -9.29 -2.51 -14.03
N LEU A 249 -8.44 -1.60 -13.54
CA LEU A 249 -8.60 -0.15 -13.69
C LEU A 249 -7.63 0.43 -14.74
N ASP A 250 -8.05 1.51 -15.39
CA ASP A 250 -7.30 2.21 -16.44
C ASP A 250 -5.89 2.68 -16.00
N ARG A 251 -5.74 2.99 -14.72
CA ARG A 251 -4.51 3.56 -14.15
C ARG A 251 -3.57 2.53 -13.52
N TYR A 252 -4.07 1.34 -13.20
CA TYR A 252 -3.34 0.21 -12.61
C TYR A 252 -4.27 -0.99 -12.51
N HIS A 253 -3.73 -2.19 -12.46
CA HIS A 253 -4.50 -3.38 -12.14
C HIS A 253 -4.20 -3.79 -10.70
N LYS A 254 -5.21 -3.70 -9.83
CA LYS A 254 -5.01 -3.87 -8.39
C LYS A 254 -5.21 -5.32 -7.98
N TYR A 255 -4.14 -5.97 -7.55
CA TYR A 255 -4.29 -7.14 -6.72
C TYR A 255 -4.61 -6.71 -5.28
N TYR A 256 -5.57 -7.36 -4.65
CA TYR A 256 -5.75 -7.21 -3.20
C TYR A 256 -6.39 -8.43 -2.58
N LEU A 257 -6.10 -8.60 -1.29
CA LEU A 257 -6.54 -9.75 -0.52
C LEU A 257 -7.51 -9.33 0.59
N ARG A 258 -8.78 -9.71 0.43
CA ARG A 258 -9.85 -9.39 1.38
C ARG A 258 -10.06 -10.54 2.36
N HIS A 259 -9.87 -10.25 3.64
CA HIS A 259 -10.16 -11.20 4.72
C HIS A 259 -11.64 -11.35 4.98
N ASN A 260 -12.37 -10.24 5.04
CA ASN A 260 -13.79 -10.29 5.35
C ASN A 260 -14.58 -9.20 4.61
N SER A 261 -15.89 -9.43 4.58
CA SER A 261 -16.89 -8.40 4.31
C SER A 261 -17.98 -8.51 5.38
N GLY A 262 -17.66 -8.05 6.58
CA GLY A 262 -18.50 -8.14 7.77
C GLY A 262 -18.09 -9.27 8.69
N GLN A 263 -17.41 -8.97 9.82
CA GLN A 263 -17.03 -9.98 10.81
C GLN A 263 -16.83 -9.33 12.19
N SER A 264 -17.26 -10.04 13.24
CA SER A 264 -16.96 -9.73 14.62
C SER A 264 -15.67 -10.44 15.05
N PHE A 265 -14.91 -9.79 15.90
CA PHE A 265 -13.70 -10.35 16.51
C PHE A 265 -13.81 -10.28 18.03
N GLU A 266 -13.43 -11.35 18.71
CA GLU A 266 -13.33 -11.38 20.16
C GLU A 266 -11.97 -10.80 20.61
N LYS A 267 -11.92 -10.24 21.82
CA LYS A 267 -10.66 -9.81 22.43
C LYS A 267 -9.67 -10.99 22.49
N GLY A 268 -8.46 -10.75 22.02
CA GLY A 268 -7.39 -11.73 21.95
C GLY A 268 -7.45 -12.64 20.72
N GLU A 269 -8.48 -12.51 19.87
CA GLU A 269 -8.53 -13.22 18.59
C GLU A 269 -7.38 -12.77 17.70
N LYS A 270 -6.71 -13.75 17.08
CA LYS A 270 -5.50 -13.54 16.29
C LYS A 270 -5.73 -13.85 14.83
N LEU A 271 -5.11 -13.02 14.01
CA LEU A 271 -5.09 -13.12 12.57
C LEU A 271 -3.64 -13.16 12.11
N ASP A 272 -3.32 -14.01 11.15
CA ASP A 272 -2.00 -14.06 10.53
C ASP A 272 -2.16 -14.42 9.06
N PHE A 273 -1.50 -13.65 8.21
CA PHE A 273 -1.49 -13.87 6.78
C PHE A 273 -0.16 -13.48 6.17
N THR A 274 0.19 -14.17 5.09
CA THR A 274 1.43 -13.94 4.33
C THR A 274 1.13 -13.88 2.84
N VAL A 275 1.78 -12.96 2.15
CA VAL A 275 1.88 -12.95 0.69
C VAL A 275 3.34 -12.87 0.28
N ILE A 276 3.71 -13.62 -0.75
CA ILE A 276 5.01 -13.55 -1.40
C ILE A 276 4.78 -12.94 -2.78
N VAL A 277 5.42 -11.81 -3.02
CA VAL A 277 5.39 -11.08 -4.29
C VAL A 277 6.71 -11.30 -5.02
N LYS A 278 6.63 -11.67 -6.29
CA LYS A 278 7.79 -11.95 -7.12
C LYS A 278 7.60 -11.40 -8.53
N ALA A 279 8.60 -10.68 -9.00
CA ALA A 279 8.78 -10.39 -10.42
C ALA A 279 9.47 -11.59 -11.07
N VAL A 280 8.87 -12.13 -12.12
CA VAL A 280 9.32 -13.32 -12.85
C VAL A 280 9.85 -12.87 -14.22
N PRO A 281 11.18 -12.83 -14.41
CA PRO A 281 11.76 -12.35 -15.67
C PRO A 281 11.59 -13.35 -16.82
N ASN A 282 11.68 -12.83 -18.05
CA ASN A 282 11.58 -13.59 -19.31
C ASN A 282 10.21 -14.28 -19.49
N GLU A 283 9.16 -13.74 -18.87
CA GLU A 283 7.81 -14.17 -19.14
C GLU A 283 7.37 -13.62 -20.50
N THR A 284 6.69 -14.45 -21.29
CA THR A 284 6.22 -14.07 -22.65
C THR A 284 4.70 -13.98 -22.74
N GLY A 285 4.01 -14.30 -21.64
CA GLY A 285 2.55 -14.42 -21.58
C GLY A 285 2.06 -15.87 -21.75
N ASP A 286 2.98 -16.83 -21.96
CA ASP A 286 2.67 -18.27 -21.97
C ASP A 286 2.60 -18.89 -20.57
N TRP A 287 2.97 -18.11 -19.55
CA TRP A 287 2.97 -18.45 -18.12
C TRP A 287 3.93 -19.56 -17.72
N LYS A 288 4.86 -19.95 -18.59
CA LYS A 288 5.80 -21.05 -18.31
C LYS A 288 6.74 -20.70 -17.15
N GLU A 289 7.38 -19.53 -17.21
CA GLU A 289 8.30 -19.10 -16.16
C GLU A 289 7.54 -18.75 -14.89
N THR A 290 6.34 -18.15 -15.01
CA THR A 290 5.48 -17.86 -13.85
C THR A 290 5.05 -19.12 -13.11
N LYS A 291 4.58 -20.17 -13.81
CA LYS A 291 4.20 -21.45 -13.18
C LYS A 291 5.39 -22.14 -12.51
N LYS A 292 6.57 -22.07 -13.13
CA LYS A 292 7.82 -22.58 -12.54
C LYS A 292 8.21 -21.81 -11.29
N ALA A 293 8.12 -20.49 -11.31
CA ALA A 293 8.37 -19.64 -10.15
C ALA A 293 7.38 -19.91 -9.01
N ALA A 294 6.09 -20.02 -9.30
CA ALA A 294 5.06 -20.38 -8.33
C ALA A 294 5.32 -21.75 -7.70
N SER A 295 5.66 -22.76 -8.52
CA SER A 295 6.02 -24.09 -8.04
C SER A 295 7.24 -24.08 -7.12
N HIS A 296 8.22 -23.21 -7.37
CA HIS A 296 9.37 -23.03 -6.49
C HIS A 296 8.96 -22.38 -5.16
N LEU A 297 8.16 -21.31 -5.21
CA LEU A 297 7.64 -20.65 -4.01
C LEU A 297 6.80 -21.59 -3.15
N MET A 298 5.93 -22.41 -3.73
CA MET A 298 5.13 -23.40 -3.01
C MET A 298 5.97 -24.49 -2.32
N LYS A 299 7.16 -24.78 -2.83
CA LYS A 299 8.12 -25.69 -2.15
C LYS A 299 8.84 -25.00 -1.00
N GLN A 300 9.22 -23.73 -1.21
CA GLN A 300 9.94 -22.94 -0.21
C GLN A 300 9.04 -22.49 0.95
N PHE A 301 7.78 -22.19 0.65
CA PHE A 301 6.74 -21.77 1.58
C PHE A 301 5.56 -22.73 1.42
N PRO A 302 5.59 -23.91 2.08
CA PRO A 302 4.56 -24.92 1.95
C PRO A 302 3.17 -24.38 2.31
N VAL A 303 2.15 -24.91 1.64
CA VAL A 303 0.76 -24.55 1.90
C VAL A 303 0.41 -24.82 3.36
N VAL A 304 -0.09 -23.79 4.03
CA VAL A 304 -0.61 -23.89 5.40
C VAL A 304 -2.09 -24.24 5.31
N LYS A 305 -2.44 -25.40 5.87
CA LYS A 305 -3.84 -25.86 5.97
C LYS A 305 -4.61 -25.12 7.05
#